data_AF-A0A8T4RPZ5-F1
#
_entry.id   AF-A0A8T4RPZ5-F1
#
_cell.length_a   1.000
_cell.length_b   1.000
_cell.length_c   1.000
_cell.angle_alpha   90.00
_cell.angle_beta   90.00
_cell.angle_gamma   90.00
#
_symmetry.space_group_name_H-M   'P 1'
#
loop_
_entity.id
_entity.type
_entity.pdbx_description
1 polymer ?
#
loop_
_entity_poly.entity_id
_entity_poly.type
_entity_poly.pdbx_seq_one_letter_code
_entity_poly.pdbx_strand_id
1 'polypeptide(L)'
;MDVEQIQKINTLALNLMKQGLAADRREAVEQAEKIFRERVTEDYNSIKETMQKVEEQRHDIPSRRSEELPAEKVSEILEKNTLFLVKKIKEFEEKMESLQREVADVRTKLAYKNLPTVNDVVSKREESRRDSPSAENKESASPAHPRSGNYKEADVSIEKFFYMGSK
;
A
#
# COMPACT_ATOMS: atom_id res chain seq x y z
N MET A 1 -17.16 20.86 -14.78
CA MET A 1 -16.23 19.82 -14.30
C MET A 1 -16.55 19.59 -12.84
N ASP A 2 -16.79 18.34 -12.47
CA ASP A 2 -17.09 17.99 -11.09
C ASP A 2 -15.84 18.12 -10.22
N VAL A 3 -16.05 18.45 -8.95
CA VAL A 3 -14.96 18.64 -7.97
C VAL A 3 -14.08 17.38 -7.87
N GLU A 4 -14.67 16.20 -7.95
CA GLU A 4 -13.95 14.92 -7.94
C GLU A 4 -13.09 14.71 -9.19
N GLN A 5 -13.57 15.11 -10.36
CA GLN A 5 -12.82 15.00 -11.61
C GLN A 5 -11.59 15.91 -11.56
N ILE A 6 -11.75 17.14 -11.06
CA ILE A 6 -10.64 18.08 -10.87
C ILE A 6 -9.61 17.52 -9.88
N GLN A 7 -10.04 16.88 -8.80
CA GLN A 7 -9.12 16.23 -7.85
C GLN A 7 -8.34 15.07 -8.50
N LYS A 8 -8.99 14.25 -9.32
CA LYS A 8 -8.36 13.15 -10.07
C LYS A 8 -7.36 13.66 -11.10
N ILE A 9 -7.71 14.71 -11.84
CA ILE A 9 -6.80 15.37 -12.79
C ILE A 9 -5.59 15.95 -12.05
N ASN A 10 -5.79 16.61 -10.91
CA ASN A 10 -4.70 17.16 -10.11
C ASN A 10 -3.77 16.08 -9.54
N THR A 11 -4.32 14.95 -9.07
CA THR A 11 -3.51 13.83 -8.59
C THR A 11 -2.74 13.16 -9.72
N LEU A 12 -3.36 13.00 -10.89
CA LEU A 12 -2.71 12.45 -12.07
C LEU A 12 -1.60 13.38 -12.58
N ALA A 13 -1.85 14.69 -12.65
CA ALA A 13 -0.87 15.70 -13.02
C ALA A 13 0.34 15.68 -12.08
N LEU A 14 0.12 15.57 -10.76
CA LEU A 14 1.23 15.42 -9.79
C LEU A 14 2.04 14.15 -10.04
N ASN A 15 1.39 13.04 -10.42
CA ASN A 15 2.09 11.80 -10.74
C ASN A 15 2.89 11.90 -12.05
N LEU A 16 2.34 12.56 -13.08
CA LEU A 16 3.05 12.82 -14.34
C LEU A 16 4.30 13.67 -14.12
N MET A 17 4.22 14.70 -13.27
CA MET A 17 5.39 15.49 -12.87
C MET A 17 6.42 14.65 -12.11
N LYS A 18 5.99 13.83 -11.13
CA LYS A 18 6.90 12.96 -10.37
C LYS A 18 7.62 11.93 -11.23
N GLN A 19 6.98 11.48 -12.31
CA GLN A 19 7.54 10.53 -13.26
C GLN A 19 8.39 11.20 -14.36
N GLY A 20 8.45 12.54 -14.40
CA GLY A 20 9.18 13.28 -15.43
C GLY A 20 8.55 13.22 -16.82
N LEU A 21 7.26 12.88 -16.92
CA LEU A 21 6.50 12.81 -18.18
C LEU A 21 6.03 14.19 -18.67
N ALA A 22 6.02 15.18 -17.78
CA ALA A 22 5.70 16.57 -18.08
C ALA A 22 6.77 17.48 -17.47
N ALA A 23 7.19 18.50 -18.20
CA ALA A 23 8.21 19.44 -17.74
C ALA A 23 7.64 20.41 -16.69
N ASP A 24 6.39 20.83 -16.89
CA ASP A 24 5.73 21.83 -16.06
C ASP A 24 4.33 21.39 -15.58
N ARG A 25 3.87 22.00 -14.48
CA ARG A 25 2.55 21.72 -13.90
C ARG A 25 1.42 21.96 -14.90
N ARG A 26 1.55 22.96 -15.77
CA ARG A 26 0.52 23.28 -16.78
C ARG A 26 0.41 22.17 -17.82
N GLU A 27 1.54 21.69 -18.31
CA GLU A 27 1.61 20.58 -19.26
C GLU A 27 1.08 19.28 -18.64
N ALA A 28 1.44 19.01 -17.37
CA ALA A 28 0.96 17.84 -16.65
C ALA A 28 -0.56 17.83 -16.47
N VAL A 29 -1.18 18.99 -16.23
CA VAL A 29 -2.64 19.13 -16.13
C VAL A 29 -3.30 18.90 -17.49
N GLU A 30 -2.73 19.44 -18.57
CA GLU A 30 -3.26 19.25 -19.93
C GLU A 30 -3.19 17.77 -20.38
N GLN A 31 -2.07 17.10 -20.12
CA GLN A 31 -1.91 15.66 -20.38
C GLN A 31 -2.88 14.84 -19.52
N ALA A 32 -3.02 15.17 -18.23
CA ALA A 32 -3.95 14.50 -17.33
C ALA A 32 -5.42 14.68 -17.76
N GLU A 33 -5.80 15.88 -18.21
CA GLU A 33 -7.12 16.15 -18.78
C GLU A 33 -7.38 15.35 -20.04
N LYS A 34 -6.38 15.23 -20.92
CA LYS A 34 -6.48 14.46 -22.17
C LYS A 34 -6.73 12.97 -21.88
N ILE A 35 -5.93 12.38 -21.00
CA ILE A 35 -6.07 10.97 -20.58
C ILE A 35 -7.45 10.73 -19.94
N PHE A 36 -7.91 11.68 -19.11
CA PHE A 36 -9.19 11.54 -18.44
C PHE A 36 -10.38 11.65 -19.42
N ARG A 37 -10.29 12.54 -20.42
CA ARG A 37 -11.32 12.63 -21.47
C ARG A 37 -11.37 11.37 -22.31
N GLU A 38 -10.22 10.88 -22.78
CA GLU A 38 -10.13 9.65 -23.59
C GLU A 38 -10.77 8.46 -22.87
N ARG A 39 -10.43 8.27 -21.59
CA ARG A 39 -11.00 7.20 -20.76
C ARG A 39 -12.51 7.32 -20.56
N VAL A 40 -13.02 8.53 -20.30
CA VAL A 40 -14.46 8.74 -20.13
C VAL A 40 -15.21 8.47 -21.44
N THR A 41 -14.64 8.82 -22.61
CA THR A 41 -15.24 8.45 -23.91
C THR A 41 -15.20 6.95 -24.19
N GLU A 42 -14.13 6.25 -23.84
CA GLU A 42 -14.04 4.78 -24.00
C GLU A 42 -15.02 4.05 -23.07
N ASP A 43 -15.13 4.49 -21.83
CA ASP A 43 -16.08 3.95 -20.85
C ASP A 43 -17.54 4.22 -21.30
N TYR A 44 -17.84 5.40 -21.85
CA TYR A 44 -19.19 5.71 -22.33
C TYR A 44 -19.56 4.93 -23.61
N ASN A 45 -18.60 4.75 -24.52
CA ASN A 45 -18.82 3.96 -25.73
C ASN A 45 -19.02 2.48 -25.44
N SER A 46 -18.25 1.92 -24.50
CA SER A 46 -18.42 0.51 -24.08
C SER A 46 -19.75 0.27 -23.32
N ILE A 47 -20.19 1.22 -22.51
CA ILE A 47 -21.51 1.15 -21.85
C ILE A 47 -22.64 1.25 -22.88
N LYS A 48 -22.52 2.14 -23.87
CA LYS A 48 -23.52 2.28 -24.93
C LYS A 48 -23.61 1.02 -25.79
N GLU A 49 -22.48 0.44 -26.16
CA GLU A 49 -22.42 -0.80 -26.94
C GLU A 49 -23.03 -1.99 -26.18
N THR A 50 -22.78 -2.09 -24.87
CA THR A 50 -23.40 -3.13 -24.04
C THR A 50 -24.90 -2.92 -23.84
N MET A 51 -25.38 -1.68 -23.66
CA MET A 51 -26.81 -1.39 -23.59
C MET A 51 -27.52 -1.71 -24.91
N GLN A 52 -26.94 -1.29 -26.04
CA GLN A 52 -27.51 -1.54 -27.35
C GLN A 52 -27.57 -3.04 -27.66
N LYS A 53 -26.53 -3.79 -27.30
CA LYS A 53 -26.50 -5.26 -27.44
C LYS A 53 -27.55 -5.97 -26.57
N VAL A 54 -27.88 -5.41 -25.40
CA VAL A 54 -28.96 -5.94 -24.54
C VAL A 54 -30.35 -5.56 -25.07
N GLU A 55 -30.51 -4.37 -25.64
CA GLU A 55 -31.77 -3.95 -26.28
C GLU A 55 -32.07 -4.72 -27.58
N GLU A 56 -31.06 -4.97 -28.40
CA GLU A 56 -31.18 -5.80 -29.60
C GLU A 56 -31.53 -7.27 -29.25
N GLN A 57 -31.04 -7.80 -28.12
CA GLN A 57 -31.49 -9.11 -27.61
C GLN A 57 -32.91 -9.13 -27.05
N ARG A 58 -33.50 -7.98 -26.71
CA ARG A 58 -34.88 -7.92 -26.18
C ARG A 58 -35.94 -7.86 -27.26
N HIS A 59 -35.61 -7.45 -28.48
CA HIS A 59 -36.59 -7.28 -29.56
C HIS A 59 -36.93 -8.57 -30.33
N ASP A 60 -36.16 -9.65 -30.17
CA ASP A 60 -36.39 -10.96 -30.82
C ASP A 60 -36.92 -12.05 -29.88
N ILE A 61 -37.36 -11.71 -28.67
CA ILE A 61 -37.98 -12.69 -27.76
C ILE A 61 -39.50 -12.60 -27.94
N PRO A 62 -40.16 -13.51 -28.70
CA PRO A 62 -41.61 -13.65 -28.62
C PRO A 62 -41.94 -13.90 -27.15
N SER A 63 -42.86 -13.11 -26.61
CA SER A 63 -43.39 -13.20 -25.24
C SER A 63 -43.59 -14.65 -24.84
N ARG A 64 -42.56 -15.23 -24.20
CA ARG A 64 -42.62 -16.57 -23.64
C ARG A 64 -43.55 -16.43 -22.45
N ARG A 65 -44.77 -16.91 -22.64
CA ARG A 65 -45.57 -17.47 -21.55
C ARG A 65 -44.59 -18.18 -20.62
N SER A 66 -44.60 -17.79 -19.37
CA SER A 66 -43.94 -18.49 -18.27
C SER A 66 -44.42 -19.94 -18.28
N GLU A 67 -43.74 -20.78 -19.06
CA GLU A 67 -43.74 -22.22 -18.85
C GLU A 67 -43.12 -22.41 -17.47
N GLU A 68 -43.98 -22.57 -16.47
CA GLU A 68 -43.59 -22.92 -15.12
C GLU A 68 -42.68 -24.15 -15.22
N LEU A 69 -41.38 -23.93 -14.98
CA LEU A 69 -40.40 -25.00 -14.93
C LEU A 69 -40.88 -26.01 -13.88
N PRO A 70 -41.00 -27.30 -14.22
CA PRO A 70 -41.42 -28.31 -13.25
C PRO A 70 -40.50 -28.24 -12.03
N ALA A 71 -41.09 -28.32 -10.83
CA ALA A 71 -40.38 -28.09 -9.56
C ALA A 71 -39.07 -28.92 -9.44
N GLU A 72 -39.05 -30.12 -10.02
CA GLU A 72 -37.88 -31.00 -10.07
C GLU A 72 -36.70 -30.41 -10.87
N LYS A 73 -36.96 -29.70 -11.98
CA LYS A 73 -35.90 -29.00 -12.73
C LYS A 73 -35.39 -27.80 -11.97
N VAL A 74 -36.25 -27.12 -11.21
CA VAL A 74 -35.85 -26.00 -10.36
C VAL A 74 -34.94 -26.48 -9.23
N SER A 75 -35.27 -27.60 -8.57
CA SER A 75 -34.38 -28.18 -7.55
C SER A 75 -33.04 -28.62 -8.14
N GLU A 76 -33.02 -29.22 -9.32
CA GLU A 76 -31.78 -29.64 -9.97
C GLU A 76 -30.90 -28.43 -10.35
N ILE A 77 -31.50 -27.34 -10.85
CA ILE A 77 -30.77 -26.10 -11.15
C ILE A 77 -30.21 -25.50 -9.85
N LEU A 78 -31.01 -25.49 -8.79
CA LEU A 78 -30.57 -24.98 -7.49
C LEU A 78 -29.39 -25.79 -6.98
N GLU A 79 -29.46 -27.13 -6.96
CA GLU A 79 -28.36 -28.00 -6.54
C GLU A 79 -27.07 -27.78 -7.35
N LYS A 80 -27.19 -27.67 -8.68
CA LYS A 80 -26.04 -27.36 -9.55
C LYS A 80 -25.44 -26.01 -9.22
N ASN A 81 -26.27 -25.00 -8.97
CA ASN A 81 -25.82 -23.67 -8.58
C ASN A 81 -25.16 -23.68 -7.21
N THR A 82 -25.71 -24.38 -6.20
CA THR A 82 -25.07 -24.51 -4.89
C THR A 82 -23.74 -25.24 -4.99
N LEU A 83 -23.66 -26.33 -5.76
CA LEU A 83 -22.40 -27.05 -5.99
C LEU A 83 -21.36 -26.16 -6.67
N PHE A 84 -21.77 -25.39 -7.68
CA PHE A 84 -20.89 -24.44 -8.35
C PHE A 84 -20.40 -23.35 -7.41
N LEU A 85 -21.28 -22.78 -6.59
CA LEU A 85 -20.93 -21.76 -5.61
C LEU A 85 -19.99 -22.30 -4.54
N VAL A 86 -20.27 -23.49 -3.98
CA VAL A 86 -19.39 -24.16 -3.02
C VAL A 86 -18.01 -24.41 -3.64
N LYS A 87 -17.96 -24.87 -4.89
CA LYS A 87 -16.69 -25.04 -5.61
C LYS A 87 -15.95 -23.71 -5.77
N LYS A 88 -16.65 -22.64 -6.13
CA LYS A 88 -16.05 -21.30 -6.28
C LYS A 88 -15.55 -20.73 -4.97
N ILE A 89 -16.27 -20.98 -3.87
CA ILE A 89 -15.83 -20.60 -2.52
C ILE A 89 -14.55 -21.35 -2.15
N LYS A 90 -14.47 -22.66 -2.41
CA LYS A 90 -13.24 -23.43 -2.17
C LYS A 90 -12.05 -22.94 -3.01
N GLU A 91 -12.25 -22.73 -4.30
CA GLU A 91 -11.22 -22.17 -5.19
C GLU A 91 -10.75 -20.78 -4.70
N PHE A 92 -11.66 -20.00 -4.14
CA PHE A 92 -11.34 -18.69 -3.56
C PHE A 92 -10.56 -18.82 -2.25
N GLU A 93 -10.96 -19.71 -1.34
CA GLU A 93 -10.25 -20.00 -0.10
C GLU A 93 -8.82 -20.45 -0.37
N GLU A 94 -8.59 -21.36 -1.32
CA GLU A 94 -7.26 -21.83 -1.72
C GLU A 94 -6.38 -20.67 -2.23
N LYS A 95 -6.94 -19.79 -3.07
CA LYS A 95 -6.21 -18.61 -3.57
C LYS A 95 -5.92 -17.62 -2.45
N MET A 96 -6.85 -17.42 -1.53
CA MET A 96 -6.68 -16.53 -0.39
C MET A 96 -5.60 -17.05 0.56
N GLU A 97 -5.55 -18.37 0.78
CA GLU A 97 -4.48 -18.99 1.57
C GLU A 97 -3.11 -18.86 0.88
N SER A 98 -3.05 -19.08 -0.44
CA SER A 98 -1.82 -18.84 -1.23
C SER A 98 -1.33 -17.39 -1.08
N LEU A 99 -2.25 -16.42 -1.20
CA LEU A 99 -1.93 -15.01 -1.06
C LEU A 99 -1.43 -14.67 0.35
N GLN A 100 -2.05 -15.24 1.39
CA GLN A 100 -1.61 -15.07 2.78
C GLN A 100 -0.18 -15.59 2.98
N ARG A 101 0.16 -16.74 2.41
CA ARG A 101 1.53 -17.29 2.44
C ARG A 101 2.52 -16.38 1.73
N GLU A 102 2.18 -15.89 0.54
CA GLU A 102 3.04 -14.96 -0.20
C GLU A 102 3.26 -13.64 0.57
N VAL A 103 2.23 -13.10 1.20
CA VAL A 103 2.36 -11.89 2.05
C VAL A 103 3.24 -12.16 3.26
N ALA A 104 3.11 -13.33 3.89
CA ALA A 104 3.98 -13.73 4.99
C ALA A 104 5.44 -13.84 4.53
N ASP A 105 5.70 -14.45 3.38
CA ASP A 105 7.04 -14.57 2.79
C ASP A 105 7.64 -13.22 2.41
N VAL A 106 6.84 -12.30 1.89
CA VAL A 106 7.30 -10.93 1.60
C VAL A 106 7.62 -10.20 2.90
N ARG A 107 6.77 -10.32 3.92
CA ARG A 107 7.02 -9.71 5.24
C ARG A 107 8.29 -10.24 5.88
N THR A 108 8.55 -11.54 5.82
CA THR A 108 9.79 -12.13 6.35
C THR A 108 11.00 -11.62 5.56
N LYS A 109 10.96 -11.64 4.22
CA LYS A 109 12.05 -11.09 3.37
C LYS A 109 12.32 -9.61 3.67
N LEU A 110 11.26 -8.81 3.89
CA LEU A 110 11.40 -7.40 4.23
C LEU A 110 11.99 -7.20 5.63
N ALA A 111 11.57 -8.03 6.60
CA ALA A 111 12.15 -8.02 7.94
C ALA A 111 13.65 -8.35 7.91
N TYR A 112 14.06 -9.35 7.12
CA TYR A 112 15.49 -9.67 6.93
C TYR A 112 16.27 -8.55 6.25
N LYS A 113 15.68 -7.85 5.28
CA LYS A 113 16.32 -6.71 4.59
C LYS A 113 16.45 -5.47 5.49
N ASN A 114 15.56 -5.31 6.46
CA ASN A 114 15.56 -4.19 7.41
C ASN A 114 16.41 -4.46 8.67
N LEU A 115 17.06 -5.62 8.77
CA LEU A 115 18.06 -5.84 9.81
C LEU A 115 19.24 -4.89 9.56
N PRO A 116 19.61 -4.03 10.52
CA PRO A 116 20.75 -3.13 10.37
C PRO A 116 21.99 -3.97 10.07
N THR A 117 22.56 -3.76 8.89
CA THR A 117 23.84 -4.39 8.56
C THR A 117 24.89 -3.81 9.50
N VAL A 118 25.90 -4.60 9.90
CA VAL A 118 26.98 -4.11 10.78
C VAL A 118 27.62 -2.82 10.25
N ASN A 119 27.65 -2.65 8.92
CA ASN A 119 28.12 -1.42 8.26
C ASN A 119 27.25 -0.18 8.56
N ASP A 120 25.93 -0.32 8.72
CA ASP A 120 25.05 0.81 9.07
C ASP A 120 25.23 1.24 10.53
N VAL A 121 25.54 0.31 11.43
CA VAL A 121 25.81 0.60 12.84
C VAL A 121 27.15 1.33 13.00
N VAL A 122 28.14 1.01 12.16
CA VAL A 122 29.45 1.70 12.14
C VAL A 122 29.31 3.08 11.50
N SER A 123 28.63 3.22 10.35
CA SER A 123 28.41 4.52 9.70
C SER A 123 27.61 5.50 10.57
N LYS A 124 26.59 5.02 11.29
CA LYS A 124 25.81 5.88 12.21
C LYS A 124 26.59 6.30 13.46
N ARG A 125 27.64 5.55 13.84
CA ARG A 125 28.58 5.91 14.91
C ARG A 125 29.66 6.89 14.44
N GLU A 126 29.94 6.95 13.13
CA GLU A 126 30.86 7.92 12.55
C GLU A 126 30.20 9.26 12.20
N GLU A 127 28.92 9.26 11.79
CA GLU A 127 28.17 10.49 11.52
C GLU A 127 27.81 11.28 12.80
N SER A 128 27.65 10.60 13.94
CA SER A 128 27.46 11.26 15.25
C SER A 128 28.74 11.89 15.84
N ARG A 129 29.87 11.83 15.12
CA ARG A 129 31.13 12.48 15.51
C ARG A 129 31.51 13.68 14.63
N ARG A 130 30.76 14.01 13.57
CA ARG A 130 31.13 15.10 12.64
C ARG A 130 30.37 16.41 12.81
N ASP A 131 29.28 16.44 13.59
CA ASP A 131 28.62 17.70 13.94
C ASP A 131 29.03 18.15 15.35
N SER A 132 30.24 18.68 15.46
CA SER A 132 30.59 19.62 16.51
C SER A 132 30.99 20.92 15.82
N PRO A 133 30.13 21.96 15.81
CA PRO A 133 30.57 23.28 15.38
C PRO A 133 31.63 23.76 16.39
N SER A 134 32.82 23.95 15.87
CA SER A 134 33.91 24.69 16.48
C SER A 134 33.41 26.06 16.98
N ALA A 135 33.50 26.27 18.28
CA ALA A 135 33.72 27.59 18.85
C ALA A 135 34.96 27.49 19.76
N GLU A 136 35.86 28.44 19.54
CA GLU A 136 37.11 28.67 20.26
C GLU A 136 36.95 28.60 21.78
N ASN A 137 37.86 27.90 22.47
CA ASN A 137 38.84 28.59 23.31
C ASN A 137 39.93 27.65 23.84
N LYS A 138 41.19 28.08 23.68
CA LYS A 138 42.32 27.73 24.56
C LYS A 138 42.08 28.40 25.93
N GLU A 139 42.54 27.94 27.11
CA GLU A 139 43.64 27.05 27.49
C GLU A 139 43.50 26.71 29.00
N SER A 140 44.27 25.71 29.45
CA SER A 140 44.61 25.31 30.85
C SER A 140 43.84 24.14 31.49
N ALA A 141 44.61 23.16 31.95
CA ALA A 141 44.18 21.89 32.52
C ALA A 141 43.84 22.02 34.01
N SER A 142 42.83 21.27 34.48
CA SER A 142 42.83 20.39 35.67
C SER A 142 41.36 20.02 36.07
N PRO A 143 41.09 19.05 36.97
CA PRO A 143 40.36 17.82 36.68
C PRO A 143 38.91 17.80 37.22
N ALA A 144 38.08 16.95 36.62
CA ALA A 144 36.71 16.57 37.03
C ALA A 144 35.61 17.66 36.95
N HIS A 145 34.69 17.48 36.01
CA HIS A 145 33.51 18.33 35.80
C HIS A 145 32.32 17.76 36.61
N PRO A 146 31.41 18.59 37.16
CA PRO A 146 30.21 18.12 37.88
C PRO A 146 29.17 17.35 37.02
N ARG A 147 29.46 17.12 35.73
CA ARG A 147 28.67 16.26 34.81
C ARG A 147 29.43 15.03 34.30
N SER A 148 30.76 15.06 34.34
CA SER A 148 31.65 13.94 34.07
C SER A 148 32.51 13.71 35.31
N GLY A 149 31.88 13.14 36.34
CA GLY A 149 32.58 12.68 37.53
C GLY A 149 33.56 11.57 37.17
N ASN A 150 34.64 11.45 37.94
CA ASN A 150 35.61 10.36 37.83
C ASN A 150 35.05 9.05 38.41
N TYR A 151 33.96 8.54 37.84
CA TYR A 151 33.33 7.30 38.29
C TYR A 151 34.25 6.11 37.97
N LYS A 152 34.46 5.25 38.96
CA LYS A 152 35.17 3.98 38.76
C LYS A 152 34.18 2.89 38.38
N GLU A 153 34.64 1.81 37.80
CA GLU A 153 33.78 0.71 37.32
C GLU A 153 32.91 0.09 38.43
N ALA A 154 33.39 0.14 39.68
CA ALA A 154 32.62 -0.25 40.87
C ALA A 154 31.45 0.70 41.22
N ASP A 155 31.46 1.94 40.71
CA ASP A 155 30.40 2.94 40.91
C ASP A 155 29.25 2.78 39.89
N VAL A 156 29.44 1.98 38.82
CA VAL A 156 28.43 1.74 37.77
C VAL A 156 28.12 0.24 37.66
N SER A 157 27.65 -0.35 38.76
CA SER A 157 27.16 -1.73 38.76
C SER A 157 25.75 -1.81 38.16
N ILE A 158 25.63 -2.43 36.98
CA ILE A 158 24.37 -2.64 36.23
C ILE A 158 23.29 -3.35 37.07
N GLU A 159 23.68 -4.15 38.05
CA GLU A 159 22.81 -4.90 38.95
C GLU A 159 21.85 -4.01 39.76
N LYS A 160 22.26 -2.78 40.09
CA LYS A 160 21.42 -1.78 40.77
C LYS A 160 20.30 -1.20 39.89
N PHE A 161 20.41 -1.27 38.57
CA PHE A 161 19.35 -0.77 37.67
C PHE A 161 18.20 -1.76 37.52
N PHE A 162 18.47 -3.07 37.61
CA PHE A 162 17.43 -4.10 37.46
C PHE A 162 16.55 -4.28 38.72
N TYR A 163 17.02 -3.82 39.88
CA TYR A 163 16.28 -3.94 41.15
C TYR A 163 15.32 -2.78 41.45
N MET A 164 15.30 -1.70 40.66
CA MET A 164 14.33 -0.59 40.84
C MET A 164 13.08 -0.68 39.96
N GLY A 165 12.99 -1.67 39.07
CA GLY A 165 11.82 -1.89 38.20
C GLY A 165 10.85 -2.99 38.66
N SER A 166 11.12 -3.65 39.79
CA SER A 166 10.30 -4.72 40.34
C SER A 166 9.89 -4.44 41.79
N LYS A 167 9.18 -3.34 42.02
CA LYS A 167 8.24 -3.18 43.15
C LYS A 167 7.28 -2.03 42.93
#